data_AF-A0A1M5H4D5-F1
#
_entry.id   AF-A0A1M5H4D5-F1
#
_cell.length_a   1.000
_cell.length_b   1.000
_cell.length_c   1.000
_cell.angle_alpha   90.00
_cell.angle_beta   90.00
_cell.angle_gamma   90.00
#
_symmetry.space_group_name_H-M   'P 1'
#
loop_
_entity.id
_entity.type
_entity.pdbx_description
1 polymer ?
#
loop_
_entity_poly.entity_id
_entity_poly.type
_entity_poly.pdbx_seq_one_letter_code
_entity_poly.pdbx_strand_id
1 'polypeptide(L)'
;MRSRPWRFGATDIGGTVVGAAGPEAGVWVIAETTELPTKFARIVVTDDQGRYLIPHLPAANYSVWVRGYGSVDSAKLTAKPGQLLNHTAAPAPNEAAAAHYYPAIYWYAMMKIPPAGDFGGKSDIPGKLTQTDWLKQMKNIGCIGCHQLGQEATRTIPPAFGKFASGAAAWIRRVQSGQSGEQTTHQLAGNFGGVPFKYLGDWTDRVAKGELPKSKPPRPQGVERNIVITSWEWSTPDKYLHDLISSDRRNPQFARRSAPIVNS
;
A
#
# COMPACT_ATOMS: atom_id res chain seq x y z
N MET A 1 11.26 11.73 37.40
CA MET A 1 10.34 12.56 36.59
C MET A 1 8.97 11.90 36.60
N ARG A 2 7.93 12.56 37.13
CA ARG A 2 6.56 12.00 37.14
C ARG A 2 5.97 12.12 35.74
N SER A 3 5.47 11.02 35.18
CA SER A 3 4.75 11.01 33.90
C SER A 3 3.56 11.97 33.98
N ARG A 4 3.43 12.89 33.00
CA ARG A 4 2.21 13.70 32.88
C ARG A 4 1.05 12.74 32.61
N PRO A 5 -0.07 12.82 33.36
CA PRO A 5 -1.23 11.99 33.09
C PRO A 5 -1.70 12.24 31.66
N TRP A 6 -2.04 11.14 30.98
CA TRP A 6 -2.52 11.16 29.60
C TRP A 6 -3.78 12.02 29.53
N ARG A 7 -3.75 13.11 28.75
CA ARG A 7 -4.96 13.86 28.42
C ARG A 7 -5.52 13.27 27.13
N PHE A 8 -6.48 12.36 27.25
CA PHE A 8 -7.29 11.88 26.13
C PHE A 8 -8.76 12.21 26.40
N GLY A 9 -9.46 12.67 25.37
CA GLY A 9 -10.86 13.05 25.45
C GLY A 9 -11.79 11.84 25.42
N ALA A 10 -13.06 12.08 25.74
CA ALA A 10 -14.11 11.07 25.68
C ALA A 10 -14.35 10.50 24.27
N THR A 11 -13.83 11.17 23.24
CA THR A 11 -13.92 10.75 21.84
C THR A 11 -12.62 10.14 21.30
N ASP A 12 -11.64 9.86 22.16
CA ASP A 12 -10.33 9.38 21.72
C ASP A 12 -10.08 7.93 22.18
N ILE A 13 -9.28 7.18 21.43
CA ILE A 13 -8.66 5.93 21.92
C ILE A 13 -7.17 6.20 22.06
N GLY A 14 -6.62 5.98 23.24
CA GLY A 14 -5.19 6.21 23.51
C GLY A 14 -4.50 4.98 24.07
N GLY A 15 -3.18 4.96 24.04
CA GLY A 15 -2.42 3.93 24.74
C GLY A 15 -1.01 3.79 24.23
N THR A 16 -0.42 2.63 24.49
CA THR A 16 0.98 2.33 24.16
C THR A 16 1.11 1.06 23.34
N VAL A 17 2.15 1.04 22.51
CA VAL A 17 2.60 -0.16 21.80
C VAL A 17 3.97 -0.53 22.32
N VAL A 18 4.13 -1.80 22.68
CA VAL A 18 5.42 -2.37 23.09
C VAL A 18 5.79 -3.52 22.17
N GLY A 19 7.05 -3.59 21.78
CA GLY A 19 7.67 -4.71 21.08
C GLY A 19 8.64 -5.46 22.00
N ALA A 20 9.36 -6.43 21.44
CA ALA A 20 10.31 -7.24 22.18
C ALA A 20 11.49 -6.43 22.79
N ALA A 21 11.81 -5.27 22.20
CA ALA A 21 12.89 -4.39 22.64
C ALA A 21 12.42 -3.20 23.51
N GLY A 22 11.15 -3.18 23.93
CA GLY A 22 10.57 -2.06 24.68
C GLY A 22 9.55 -1.27 23.85
N PRO A 23 9.42 0.06 24.03
CA PRO A 23 8.43 0.86 23.31
C PRO A 23 8.60 0.76 21.79
N GLU A 24 7.49 0.53 21.08
CA GLU A 24 7.50 0.34 19.63
C GLU A 24 7.21 1.65 18.91
N ALA A 25 8.26 2.33 18.46
CA ALA A 25 8.14 3.61 17.78
C ALA A 25 7.88 3.48 16.27
N GLY A 26 7.15 4.44 15.70
CA GLY A 26 6.92 4.55 14.26
C GLY A 26 6.06 3.44 13.67
N VAL A 27 5.15 2.85 14.45
CA VAL A 27 4.17 1.86 13.96
C VAL A 27 2.79 2.50 13.86
N TRP A 28 2.01 2.04 12.88
CA TRP A 28 0.65 2.52 12.66
C TRP A 28 -0.31 1.81 13.61
N VAL A 29 -1.12 2.58 14.32
CA VAL A 29 -2.27 2.08 15.07
C VAL A 29 -3.52 2.42 14.28
N ILE A 30 -4.26 1.38 13.89
CA ILE A 30 -5.38 1.43 12.96
C ILE A 30 -6.64 1.09 13.74
N ALA A 31 -7.61 1.99 13.76
CA ALA A 31 -8.95 1.74 14.27
C ALA A 31 -9.95 1.72 13.10
N GLU A 32 -10.60 0.57 12.87
CA GLU A 32 -11.64 0.41 11.85
C GLU A 32 -12.99 0.06 12.47
N THR A 33 -14.06 0.53 11.84
CA THR A 33 -15.43 0.15 12.18
C THR A 33 -16.32 0.08 10.94
N THR A 34 -17.30 -0.82 10.99
CA THR A 34 -18.39 -0.96 10.03
C THR A 34 -19.75 -0.64 10.67
N GLU A 35 -19.77 -0.13 11.91
CA GLU A 35 -21.02 0.22 12.63
C GLU A 35 -21.56 1.61 12.22
N LEU A 36 -20.81 2.35 11.41
CA LEU A 36 -21.21 3.65 10.86
C LEU A 36 -21.86 3.45 9.47
N PRO A 37 -22.57 4.47 8.93
CA PRO A 37 -23.25 4.35 7.63
C PRO A 37 -22.34 3.95 6.46
N THR A 38 -21.05 4.25 6.54
CA THR A 38 -20.02 3.69 5.67
C THR A 38 -18.82 3.22 6.49
N LYS A 39 -18.03 2.30 5.95
CA LYS A 39 -16.82 1.82 6.64
C LYS A 39 -15.91 3.00 6.94
N PHE A 40 -15.40 3.02 8.15
CA PHE A 40 -14.53 4.06 8.65
C PHE A 40 -13.22 3.47 9.15
N ALA A 41 -12.13 4.18 8.86
CA ALA A 41 -10.82 3.91 9.45
C ALA A 41 -10.18 5.21 9.95
N ARG A 42 -9.53 5.17 11.11
CA ARG A 42 -8.58 6.21 11.53
C ARG A 42 -7.25 5.59 11.93
N ILE A 43 -6.18 6.15 11.40
CA ILE A 43 -4.82 5.63 11.55
C ILE A 43 -3.92 6.74 12.09
N VAL A 44 -3.12 6.40 13.09
CA VAL A 44 -2.10 7.28 13.69
C VAL A 44 -0.78 6.53 13.81
N VAL A 45 0.29 7.22 14.14
CA VAL A 45 1.62 6.63 14.31
C VAL A 45 2.10 6.80 15.76
N THR A 46 2.76 5.79 16.30
CA THR A 46 3.36 5.87 17.64
C THR A 46 4.57 6.79 17.69
N ASP A 47 4.74 7.50 18.80
CA ASP A 47 5.94 8.31 19.09
C ASP A 47 7.15 7.47 19.54
N ASP A 48 8.26 8.12 19.92
CA ASP A 48 9.48 7.45 20.42
C ASP A 48 9.27 6.59 21.67
N GLN A 49 8.21 6.85 22.42
CA GLN A 49 7.84 6.10 23.62
C GLN A 49 6.72 5.10 23.33
N GLY A 50 6.46 4.78 22.06
CA GLY A 50 5.41 3.85 21.65
C GLY A 50 4.00 4.35 21.92
N ARG A 51 3.82 5.64 22.23
CA ARG A 51 2.54 6.22 22.61
C ARG A 51 1.73 6.61 21.39
N TYR A 52 0.42 6.42 21.44
CA TYR A 52 -0.49 6.84 20.39
C TYR A 52 -1.80 7.42 20.94
N LEU A 53 -2.41 8.30 20.15
CA LEU A 53 -3.74 8.83 20.40
C LEU A 53 -4.49 8.86 19.07
N ILE A 54 -5.59 8.13 18.98
CA ILE A 54 -6.54 8.18 17.86
C ILE A 54 -7.63 9.18 18.23
N PRO A 55 -7.62 10.40 17.68
CA PRO A 55 -8.50 11.45 18.17
C PRO A 55 -9.88 11.40 17.51
N HIS A 56 -10.89 11.99 18.15
CA HIS A 56 -12.18 12.42 17.57
C HIS A 56 -12.98 11.31 16.86
N LEU A 57 -12.95 10.09 17.38
CA LEU A 57 -13.68 8.95 16.83
C LEU A 57 -15.19 9.12 17.04
N PRO A 58 -16.01 8.91 15.99
CA PRO A 58 -17.46 8.74 16.15
C PRO A 58 -17.80 7.63 17.16
N ALA A 59 -18.97 7.73 17.80
CA ALA A 59 -19.43 6.69 18.73
C ALA A 59 -19.72 5.38 17.98
N ALA A 60 -18.88 4.37 18.19
CA ALA A 60 -18.97 3.03 17.64
C ALA A 60 -18.01 2.10 18.39
N ASN A 61 -18.12 0.79 18.18
CA ASN A 61 -17.04 -0.15 18.47
C ASN A 61 -16.02 -0.14 17.33
N TYR A 62 -14.75 -0.15 17.69
CA TYR A 62 -13.64 -0.22 16.76
C TYR A 62 -12.86 -1.50 16.96
N SER A 63 -12.49 -2.13 15.85
CA SER A 63 -11.40 -3.08 15.83
C SER A 63 -10.10 -2.28 15.70
N VAL A 64 -9.19 -2.44 16.66
CA VAL A 64 -7.94 -1.70 16.75
C VAL A 64 -6.75 -2.65 16.70
N TRP A 65 -5.75 -2.37 15.87
CA TRP A 65 -4.53 -3.17 15.76
C TRP A 65 -3.33 -2.33 15.31
N VAL A 66 -2.17 -2.94 15.38
CA VAL A 66 -0.89 -2.34 15.03
C VAL A 66 -0.33 -2.99 13.78
N ARG A 67 0.21 -2.15 12.88
CA ARG A 67 1.01 -2.56 11.73
C ARG A 67 2.33 -1.79 11.72
N GLY A 68 3.41 -2.42 11.28
CA GLY A 68 4.71 -1.76 11.13
C GLY A 68 5.63 -2.52 10.20
N TYR A 69 6.52 -1.82 9.50
CA TYR A 69 7.56 -2.49 8.72
C TYR A 69 8.48 -3.28 9.65
N GLY A 70 8.80 -4.52 9.27
CA GLY A 70 9.51 -5.49 10.11
C GLY A 70 8.60 -6.32 11.02
N SER A 71 7.29 -6.08 11.00
CA SER A 71 6.29 -6.74 11.84
C SER A 71 5.15 -7.30 10.99
N VAL A 72 4.41 -8.26 11.54
CA VAL A 72 3.07 -8.63 11.05
C VAL A 72 2.01 -7.83 11.81
N ASP A 73 0.76 -7.86 11.34
CA ASP A 73 -0.33 -7.25 12.08
C ASP A 73 -0.45 -7.87 13.48
N SER A 74 -0.65 -7.02 14.49
CA SER A 74 -0.95 -7.49 15.84
C SER A 74 -2.35 -8.13 15.90
N ALA A 75 -2.64 -8.80 17.02
CA ALA A 75 -4.02 -9.15 17.35
C ALA A 75 -4.91 -7.90 17.30
N LYS A 76 -6.11 -8.08 16.74
CA LYS A 76 -7.17 -7.07 16.70
C LYS A 76 -7.89 -7.08 18.05
N LEU A 77 -7.98 -5.92 18.68
CA LEU A 77 -8.65 -5.72 19.96
C LEU A 77 -9.84 -4.78 19.77
N THR A 78 -10.93 -5.02 20.49
CA THR A 78 -12.12 -4.15 20.43
C THR A 78 -12.00 -3.02 21.44
N ALA A 79 -12.30 -1.80 21.03
CA ALA A 79 -12.39 -0.64 21.93
C ALA A 79 -13.44 0.38 21.48
N LYS A 80 -13.85 1.24 22.41
CA LYS A 80 -14.74 2.38 22.22
C LYS A 80 -13.98 3.69 22.49
N PRO A 81 -14.42 4.82 21.91
CA PRO A 81 -13.92 6.12 22.28
C PRO A 81 -13.99 6.35 23.80
N GLY A 82 -12.98 7.00 24.36
CA GLY A 82 -12.81 7.20 25.80
C GLY A 82 -12.08 6.08 26.53
N GLN A 83 -11.50 5.10 25.82
CA GLN A 83 -10.76 3.98 26.43
C GLN A 83 -9.24 4.06 26.20
N LEU A 84 -8.50 3.52 27.17
CA LEU A 84 -7.09 3.18 27.00
C LEU A 84 -6.97 1.76 26.48
N LEU A 85 -6.10 1.56 25.50
CA LEU A 85 -5.84 0.27 24.88
C LEU A 85 -4.34 0.11 24.64
N ASN A 86 -3.73 -0.94 25.20
CA ASN A 86 -2.32 -1.23 24.95
C ASN A 86 -2.20 -2.38 23.95
N HIS A 87 -1.19 -2.29 23.09
CA HIS A 87 -0.89 -3.32 22.10
C HIS A 87 0.51 -3.88 22.28
N THR A 88 0.68 -5.14 21.89
CA THR A 88 1.99 -5.75 21.69
C THR A 88 2.22 -5.88 20.18
N ALA A 89 3.34 -5.35 19.69
CA ALA A 89 3.74 -5.51 18.30
C ALA A 89 4.13 -6.97 18.02
N ALA A 90 3.72 -7.50 16.86
CA ALA A 90 4.01 -8.87 16.46
C ALA A 90 5.19 -8.88 15.48
N PRO A 91 6.40 -9.33 15.87
CA PRO A 91 7.54 -9.37 14.96
C PRO A 91 7.26 -10.31 13.80
N ALA A 92 7.73 -9.94 12.60
CA ALA A 92 7.56 -10.81 11.44
C ALA A 92 8.40 -12.09 11.60
N PRO A 93 7.85 -13.28 11.34
CA PRO A 93 8.57 -14.54 11.51
C PRO A 93 9.71 -14.74 10.51
N ASN A 94 9.71 -14.00 9.40
CA ASN A 94 10.76 -14.00 8.37
C ASN A 94 10.66 -12.75 7.49
N GLU A 95 11.64 -12.57 6.59
CA GLU A 95 11.70 -11.40 5.70
C GLU A 95 10.53 -11.33 4.71
N ALA A 96 10.00 -12.48 4.25
CA ALA A 96 8.87 -12.51 3.33
C ALA A 96 7.59 -12.00 4.01
N ALA A 97 7.34 -12.42 5.25
CA ALA A 97 6.23 -11.94 6.07
C ALA A 97 6.34 -10.43 6.35
N ALA A 98 7.55 -9.91 6.60
CA ALA A 98 7.77 -8.47 6.74
C ALA A 98 7.50 -7.71 5.43
N ALA A 99 8.01 -8.24 4.30
CA ALA A 99 7.92 -7.61 2.99
C ALA A 99 6.48 -7.56 2.46
N HIS A 100 5.61 -8.47 2.90
CA HIS A 100 4.19 -8.49 2.54
C HIS A 100 3.52 -7.12 2.74
N TYR A 101 3.92 -6.40 3.79
CA TYR A 101 3.41 -5.08 4.16
C TYR A 101 4.16 -3.91 3.52
N TYR A 102 5.21 -4.15 2.72
CA TYR A 102 5.95 -3.07 2.08
C TYR A 102 5.08 -2.35 1.04
N PRO A 103 5.27 -1.03 0.86
CA PRO A 103 4.53 -0.27 -0.14
C PRO A 103 4.71 -0.85 -1.54
N ALA A 104 3.67 -0.72 -2.36
CA ALA A 104 3.64 -1.24 -3.73
C ALA A 104 4.88 -0.85 -4.55
N ILE A 105 5.39 0.38 -4.38
CA ILE A 105 6.55 0.87 -5.12
C ILE A 105 7.83 0.05 -4.87
N TYR A 106 8.02 -0.52 -3.67
CA TYR A 106 9.20 -1.36 -3.38
C TYR A 106 9.18 -2.66 -4.18
N TRP A 107 7.99 -3.23 -4.37
CA TRP A 107 7.78 -4.39 -5.21
C TRP A 107 7.92 -4.04 -6.70
N TYR A 108 7.32 -2.92 -7.12
CA TYR A 108 7.37 -2.49 -8.52
C TYR A 108 8.79 -2.12 -8.97
N ALA A 109 9.62 -1.58 -8.08
CA ALA A 109 11.03 -1.26 -8.35
C ALA A 109 11.88 -2.49 -8.72
N MET A 110 11.40 -3.71 -8.44
CA MET A 110 12.06 -4.97 -8.85
C MET A 110 11.86 -5.30 -10.33
N MET A 111 10.94 -4.62 -11.01
CA MET A 111 10.65 -4.84 -12.43
C MET A 111 11.87 -4.45 -13.28
N LYS A 112 12.30 -5.38 -14.13
CA LYS A 112 13.36 -5.12 -15.11
C LYS A 112 12.79 -4.30 -16.27
N ILE A 113 13.64 -3.51 -16.90
CA ILE A 113 13.33 -2.79 -18.13
C ILE A 113 14.14 -3.37 -19.29
N PRO A 114 13.69 -3.22 -20.54
CA PRO A 114 14.51 -3.59 -21.69
C PRO A 114 15.86 -2.87 -21.68
N PRO A 115 16.96 -3.56 -22.03
CA PRO A 115 18.27 -2.93 -22.21
C PRO A 115 18.22 -1.91 -23.34
N ALA A 116 19.11 -0.91 -23.28
CA ALA A 116 19.13 0.18 -24.27
C ALA A 116 19.33 -0.31 -25.72
N GLY A 117 20.00 -1.46 -25.89
CA GLY A 117 20.24 -2.08 -27.20
C GLY A 117 18.99 -2.65 -27.89
N ASP A 118 17.89 -2.87 -27.16
CA ASP A 118 16.65 -3.41 -27.74
C ASP A 118 15.83 -2.34 -28.49
N PHE A 119 16.14 -1.06 -28.29
CA PHE A 119 15.40 0.06 -28.89
C PHE A 119 15.92 0.44 -30.28
N GLY A 120 15.11 1.20 -31.03
CA GLY A 120 15.47 1.69 -32.36
C GLY A 120 15.29 0.65 -33.47
N GLY A 121 14.30 -0.25 -33.34
CA GLY A 121 13.94 -1.24 -34.37
C GLY A 121 14.85 -2.48 -34.37
N LYS A 122 15.57 -2.72 -33.27
CA LYS A 122 16.51 -3.83 -33.11
C LYS A 122 15.91 -5.08 -32.44
N SER A 123 14.65 -4.97 -32.00
CA SER A 123 13.89 -6.04 -31.34
C SER A 123 12.40 -5.88 -31.67
N ASP A 124 11.55 -6.67 -31.00
CA ASP A 124 10.09 -6.56 -31.08
C ASP A 124 9.55 -5.22 -30.50
N ILE A 125 10.40 -4.39 -29.88
CA ILE A 125 10.02 -3.03 -29.47
C ILE A 125 9.80 -2.19 -30.73
N PRO A 126 8.63 -1.54 -30.89
CA PRO A 126 8.35 -0.69 -32.05
C PRO A 126 9.45 0.34 -32.28
N GLY A 127 9.97 0.42 -33.52
CA GLY A 127 11.21 1.15 -33.79
C GLY A 127 11.19 2.66 -33.50
N LYS A 128 10.00 3.26 -33.43
CA LYS A 128 9.81 4.68 -33.07
C LYS A 128 9.88 4.93 -31.56
N LEU A 129 9.78 3.89 -30.73
CA LEU A 129 9.79 4.01 -29.29
C LEU A 129 11.24 4.09 -28.79
N THR A 130 11.57 5.15 -28.05
CA THR A 130 12.87 5.26 -27.38
C THR A 130 12.82 4.64 -25.97
N GLN A 131 13.98 4.36 -25.38
CA GLN A 131 14.04 3.92 -23.98
C GLN A 131 13.46 4.98 -23.03
N THR A 132 13.64 6.27 -23.35
CA THR A 132 13.04 7.37 -22.60
C THR A 132 11.52 7.33 -22.65
N ASP A 133 10.92 7.06 -23.82
CA ASP A 133 9.47 6.97 -23.96
C ASP A 133 8.91 5.77 -23.20
N TRP A 134 9.60 4.63 -23.26
CA TRP A 134 9.29 3.46 -22.44
C TRP A 134 9.28 3.80 -20.95
N LEU A 135 10.34 4.45 -20.45
CA LEU A 135 10.45 4.84 -19.06
C LEU A 135 9.36 5.83 -18.65
N LYS A 136 9.05 6.83 -19.47
CA LYS A 136 7.96 7.79 -19.19
C LYS A 136 6.62 7.09 -19.03
N GLN A 137 6.30 6.17 -19.93
CA GLN A 137 5.04 5.43 -19.91
C GLN A 137 4.95 4.46 -18.71
N MET A 138 6.04 3.76 -18.39
CA MET A 138 6.04 2.79 -17.28
C MET A 138 6.13 3.45 -15.90
N LYS A 139 6.78 4.62 -15.78
CA LYS A 139 7.08 5.26 -14.49
C LYS A 139 6.24 6.49 -14.16
N ASN A 140 5.47 7.04 -15.11
CA ASN A 140 4.75 8.28 -14.86
C ASN A 140 3.37 8.33 -15.54
N ILE A 141 3.33 8.40 -16.88
CA ILE A 141 2.12 8.89 -17.58
C ILE A 141 1.17 7.78 -18.08
N GLY A 142 1.54 6.51 -17.95
CA GLY A 142 0.75 5.38 -18.43
C GLY A 142 0.41 4.40 -17.32
N CYS A 143 1.28 3.40 -17.14
CA CYS A 143 0.99 2.27 -16.26
C CYS A 143 0.77 2.70 -14.81
N ILE A 144 1.80 3.24 -14.15
CA ILE A 144 1.70 3.63 -12.73
C ILE A 144 0.86 4.90 -12.50
N GLY A 145 0.66 5.71 -13.54
CA GLY A 145 -0.17 6.92 -13.45
C GLY A 145 -1.65 6.60 -13.29
N CYS A 146 -2.13 5.51 -13.90
CA CYS A 146 -3.53 5.08 -13.82
C CYS A 146 -3.73 3.86 -12.91
N HIS A 147 -2.72 3.01 -12.75
CA HIS A 147 -2.82 1.74 -12.04
C HIS A 147 -1.81 1.71 -10.89
N GLN A 148 -2.26 1.40 -9.69
CA GLN A 148 -1.33 1.01 -8.64
C GLN A 148 -0.68 -0.32 -9.07
N LEU A 149 0.64 -0.34 -9.21
CA LEU A 149 1.42 -1.53 -9.51
C LEU A 149 2.34 -1.85 -8.33
N GLY A 150 2.41 -3.14 -7.97
CA GLY A 150 3.23 -3.66 -6.88
C GLY A 150 2.49 -3.98 -5.59
N GLN A 151 1.19 -3.68 -5.49
CA GLN A 151 0.32 -4.26 -4.47
C GLN A 151 0.09 -5.75 -4.74
N GLU A 152 -0.39 -6.48 -3.75
CA GLU A 152 -0.50 -7.94 -3.81
C GLU A 152 -1.21 -8.44 -5.07
N ALA A 153 -2.39 -7.91 -5.37
CA ALA A 153 -3.18 -8.31 -6.53
C ALA A 153 -2.50 -8.08 -7.89
N THR A 154 -1.52 -7.16 -7.98
CA THR A 154 -0.80 -6.88 -9.23
C THR A 154 0.58 -7.53 -9.30
N ARG A 155 1.24 -7.76 -8.16
CA ARG A 155 2.52 -8.47 -8.09
C ARG A 155 2.38 -10.00 -8.11
N THR A 156 1.19 -10.52 -7.78
CA THR A 156 0.83 -11.95 -7.91
C THR A 156 -0.28 -12.11 -8.94
N ILE A 157 -0.69 -13.34 -9.28
CA ILE A 157 -1.86 -13.61 -10.14
C ILE A 157 -3.01 -14.13 -9.26
N PRO A 158 -4.14 -13.40 -9.15
CA PRO A 158 -5.31 -13.88 -8.43
C PRO A 158 -5.80 -15.24 -8.96
N PRO A 159 -6.15 -16.21 -8.09
CA PRO A 159 -6.64 -17.52 -8.51
C PRO A 159 -7.84 -17.46 -9.46
N ALA A 160 -8.65 -16.41 -9.37
CA ALA A 160 -9.81 -16.17 -10.23
C ALA A 160 -9.47 -16.03 -11.73
N PHE A 161 -8.22 -15.71 -12.09
CA PHE A 161 -7.80 -15.70 -13.49
C PHE A 161 -7.45 -17.09 -14.04
N GLY A 162 -7.32 -18.09 -13.19
CA GLY A 162 -6.96 -19.46 -13.58
C GLY A 162 -5.45 -19.72 -13.50
N LYS A 163 -5.03 -20.85 -14.07
CA LYS A 163 -3.64 -21.30 -14.10
C LYS A 163 -3.02 -21.02 -15.47
N PHE A 164 -1.78 -20.56 -15.48
CA PHE A 164 -1.05 -20.22 -16.69
C PHE A 164 0.33 -20.86 -16.71
N ALA A 165 0.85 -21.13 -17.90
CA ALA A 165 2.19 -21.70 -18.08
C ALA A 165 3.31 -20.70 -17.72
N SER A 166 3.04 -19.40 -17.74
CA SER A 166 4.00 -18.35 -17.39
C SER A 166 3.29 -17.09 -16.90
N GLY A 167 4.01 -16.25 -16.16
CA GLY A 167 3.53 -14.93 -15.77
C GLY A 167 3.18 -14.07 -16.98
N ALA A 168 3.89 -14.21 -18.10
CA ALA A 168 3.60 -13.45 -19.32
C ALA A 168 2.21 -13.79 -19.89
N ALA A 169 1.86 -15.09 -19.95
CA ALA A 169 0.53 -15.53 -20.35
C ALA A 169 -0.56 -15.06 -19.38
N ALA A 170 -0.26 -15.08 -18.07
CA ALA A 170 -1.17 -14.56 -17.06
C ALA A 170 -1.42 -13.05 -17.21
N TRP A 171 -0.38 -12.27 -17.55
CA TRP A 171 -0.52 -10.82 -17.80
C TRP A 171 -1.33 -10.51 -19.06
N ILE A 172 -1.16 -11.27 -20.15
CA ILE A 172 -1.99 -11.13 -21.35
C ILE A 172 -3.47 -11.31 -20.98
N ARG A 173 -3.80 -12.37 -20.24
CA ARG A 173 -5.19 -12.61 -19.80
C ARG A 173 -5.70 -11.56 -18.81
N ARG A 174 -4.85 -11.09 -17.91
CA ARG A 174 -5.19 -10.05 -16.92
C ARG A 174 -5.67 -8.77 -17.61
N VAL A 175 -4.87 -8.24 -18.53
CA VAL A 175 -5.10 -6.89 -19.07
C VAL A 175 -6.30 -6.81 -20.01
N GLN A 176 -6.84 -7.96 -20.42
CA GLN A 176 -8.11 -8.07 -21.14
C GLN A 176 -9.34 -7.95 -20.23
N SER A 177 -9.15 -7.86 -18.90
CA SER A 177 -10.25 -7.84 -17.93
C SER A 177 -10.74 -6.42 -17.64
N GLY A 178 -12.04 -6.31 -17.34
CA GLY A 178 -12.66 -5.05 -16.92
C GLY A 178 -12.95 -4.09 -18.07
N GLN A 179 -13.53 -2.93 -17.72
CA GLN A 179 -14.02 -1.94 -18.67
C GLN A 179 -12.90 -1.34 -19.54
N SER A 180 -11.68 -1.23 -19.00
CA SER A 180 -10.50 -0.70 -19.72
C SER A 180 -9.66 -1.79 -20.41
N GLY A 181 -10.19 -3.01 -20.55
CA GLY A 181 -9.42 -4.16 -21.03
C GLY A 181 -8.92 -4.01 -22.46
N GLU A 182 -9.76 -3.51 -23.36
CA GLU A 182 -9.39 -3.22 -24.76
C GLU A 182 -8.27 -2.17 -24.82
N GLN A 183 -8.45 -1.03 -24.14
CA GLN A 183 -7.47 0.05 -24.12
C GLN A 183 -6.12 -0.40 -23.54
N THR A 184 -6.13 -1.15 -22.45
CA THR A 184 -4.90 -1.67 -21.82
C THR A 184 -4.20 -2.67 -22.74
N THR A 185 -4.97 -3.53 -23.41
CA THR A 185 -4.44 -4.47 -24.39
C THR A 185 -3.82 -3.74 -25.58
N HIS A 186 -4.50 -2.72 -26.13
CA HIS A 186 -3.96 -1.90 -27.22
C HIS A 186 -2.67 -1.18 -26.81
N GLN A 187 -2.61 -0.66 -25.59
CA GLN A 187 -1.39 -0.04 -25.08
C GLN A 187 -0.22 -1.04 -25.05
N LEU A 188 -0.39 -2.21 -24.43
CA LEU A 188 0.71 -3.16 -24.24
C LEU A 188 1.05 -3.97 -25.49
N ALA A 189 0.04 -4.49 -26.20
CA ALA A 189 0.23 -5.32 -27.38
C ALA A 189 0.46 -4.49 -28.64
N GLY A 190 -0.25 -3.36 -28.80
CA GLY A 190 -0.12 -2.48 -29.95
C GLY A 190 1.04 -1.49 -29.79
N ASN A 191 0.91 -0.52 -28.88
CA ASN A 191 1.87 0.59 -28.76
C ASN A 191 3.26 0.17 -28.29
N PHE A 192 3.35 -0.94 -27.54
CA PHE A 192 4.62 -1.50 -27.07
C PHE A 192 5.03 -2.81 -27.75
N GLY A 193 4.29 -3.28 -28.75
CA GLY A 193 4.61 -4.52 -29.48
C GLY A 193 4.56 -5.80 -28.63
N GLY A 194 3.83 -5.80 -27.51
CA GLY A 194 3.69 -6.96 -26.62
C GLY A 194 4.90 -7.23 -25.71
N VAL A 195 6.01 -6.52 -25.90
CA VAL A 195 7.24 -6.66 -25.12
C VAL A 195 7.04 -6.53 -23.59
N PRO A 196 6.15 -5.65 -23.06
CA PRO A 196 5.95 -5.53 -21.62
C PRO A 196 5.51 -6.84 -20.93
N PHE A 197 4.79 -7.73 -21.61
CA PHE A 197 4.30 -8.97 -21.02
C PHE A 197 5.44 -9.87 -20.53
N LYS A 198 6.58 -9.87 -21.22
CA LYS A 198 7.79 -10.59 -20.78
C LYS A 198 8.29 -10.06 -19.44
N TYR A 199 8.39 -8.75 -19.28
CA TYR A 199 8.97 -8.12 -18.09
C TYR A 199 8.03 -8.14 -16.88
N LEU A 200 6.73 -7.91 -17.12
CA LEU A 200 5.69 -8.04 -16.10
C LEU A 200 5.54 -9.49 -15.64
N GLY A 201 5.60 -10.43 -16.59
CA GLY A 201 5.59 -11.86 -16.34
C GLY A 201 6.80 -12.33 -15.52
N ASP A 202 8.02 -12.02 -15.96
CA ASP A 202 9.25 -12.34 -15.23
C ASP A 202 9.23 -11.79 -13.81
N TRP A 203 8.78 -10.55 -13.62
CA TRP A 203 8.62 -9.96 -12.29
C TRP A 203 7.66 -10.76 -11.41
N THR A 204 6.49 -11.13 -11.94
CA THR A 204 5.48 -11.91 -11.20
C THR A 204 5.99 -13.31 -10.86
N ASP A 205 6.65 -13.97 -11.81
CA ASP A 205 7.20 -15.31 -11.62
C ASP A 205 8.36 -15.31 -10.60
N ARG A 206 9.20 -14.27 -10.59
CA ARG A 206 10.25 -14.11 -9.57
C ARG A 206 9.68 -13.87 -8.18
N VAL A 207 8.65 -13.02 -8.06
CA VAL A 207 7.94 -12.81 -6.78
C VAL A 207 7.32 -14.12 -6.29
N ALA A 208 6.68 -14.91 -7.17
CA ALA A 208 6.13 -16.22 -6.82
C ALA A 208 7.20 -17.23 -6.36
N LYS A 209 8.43 -17.10 -6.85
CA LYS A 209 9.60 -17.89 -6.42
C LYS A 209 10.27 -17.36 -5.15
N GLY A 210 9.73 -16.31 -4.54
CA GLY A 210 10.23 -15.76 -3.27
C GLY A 210 11.23 -14.63 -3.41
N GLU A 211 11.40 -14.02 -4.58
CA GLU A 211 12.20 -12.79 -4.69
C GLU A 211 11.51 -11.65 -3.92
N LEU A 212 12.27 -10.93 -3.10
CA LEU A 212 11.79 -9.83 -2.26
C LEU A 212 12.43 -8.49 -2.66
N PRO A 213 11.80 -7.35 -2.32
CA PRO A 213 12.42 -6.04 -2.47
C PRO A 213 13.75 -5.97 -1.71
N LYS A 214 14.81 -5.50 -2.39
CA LYS A 214 16.16 -5.39 -1.81
C LYS A 214 16.24 -4.32 -0.72
N SER A 215 15.41 -3.29 -0.80
CA SER A 215 15.37 -2.19 0.15
C SER A 215 14.23 -2.39 1.14
N LYS A 216 14.49 -2.10 2.42
CA LYS A 216 13.48 -2.11 3.48
C LYS A 216 12.96 -0.68 3.67
N PRO A 217 11.64 -0.44 3.66
CA PRO A 217 11.10 0.89 3.87
C PRO A 217 11.38 1.38 5.30
N PRO A 218 11.74 2.66 5.49
CA PRO A 218 11.88 3.23 6.81
C PRO A 218 10.50 3.37 7.47
N ARG A 219 10.45 3.22 8.79
CA ARG A 219 9.29 3.62 9.58
C ARG A 219 9.22 5.16 9.67
N PRO A 220 8.02 5.75 9.86
CA PRO A 220 7.91 7.19 10.08
C PRO A 220 8.75 7.65 11.27
N GLN A 221 9.43 8.79 11.12
CA GLN A 221 10.30 9.38 12.13
C GLN A 221 10.00 10.87 12.33
N GLY A 222 10.32 11.38 13.52
CA GLY A 222 10.15 12.80 13.84
C GLY A 222 8.74 13.31 13.53
N VAL A 223 8.64 14.37 12.72
CA VAL A 223 7.37 15.03 12.38
C VAL A 223 6.42 14.14 11.57
N GLU A 224 6.93 13.13 10.87
CA GLU A 224 6.10 12.19 10.09
C GLU A 224 5.16 11.37 10.97
N ARG A 225 5.43 11.27 12.28
CA ARG A 225 4.59 10.57 13.24
C ARG A 225 3.35 11.36 13.66
N ASN A 226 3.28 12.64 13.31
CA ASN A 226 2.15 13.51 13.63
C ASN A 226 0.99 13.36 12.63
N ILE A 227 1.06 12.40 11.70
CA ILE A 227 0.00 12.15 10.74
C ILE A 227 -1.21 11.51 11.43
N VAL A 228 -2.39 11.98 11.04
CA VAL A 228 -3.67 11.34 11.35
C VAL A 228 -4.40 11.16 10.03
N ILE A 229 -4.58 9.90 9.62
CA ILE A 229 -5.30 9.54 8.41
C ILE A 229 -6.72 9.17 8.84
N THR A 230 -7.71 9.79 8.20
CA THR A 230 -9.12 9.37 8.31
C THR A 230 -9.58 8.93 6.95
N SER A 231 -10.10 7.71 6.85
CA SER A 231 -10.69 7.16 5.65
C SER A 231 -12.16 6.85 5.89
N TRP A 232 -12.96 7.20 4.90
CA TRP A 232 -14.35 6.78 4.78
C TRP A 232 -14.50 6.09 3.44
N GLU A 233 -15.13 4.93 3.43
CA GLU A 233 -15.61 4.37 2.18
C GLU A 233 -16.74 5.24 1.64
N TRP A 234 -16.75 5.40 0.32
CA TRP A 234 -17.77 6.10 -0.44
C TRP A 234 -18.00 5.31 -1.72
N SER A 235 -19.24 5.31 -2.22
CA SER A 235 -19.69 4.62 -3.44
C SER A 235 -19.99 3.14 -3.24
N THR A 236 -20.32 2.46 -4.34
CA THR A 236 -20.58 1.03 -4.43
C THR A 236 -19.41 0.28 -5.06
N PRO A 237 -19.23 -1.02 -4.79
CA PRO A 237 -18.08 -1.80 -5.26
C PRO A 237 -17.91 -1.87 -6.79
N ASP A 238 -18.95 -1.55 -7.56
CA ASP A 238 -18.98 -1.63 -9.02
C ASP A 238 -18.67 -0.30 -9.74
N LYS A 239 -18.29 0.76 -9.01
CA LYS A 239 -17.99 2.08 -9.59
C LYS A 239 -16.49 2.37 -9.64
N TYR A 240 -16.06 2.91 -10.77
CA TYR A 240 -14.71 3.38 -10.99
C TYR A 240 -14.54 4.78 -10.37
N LEU A 241 -13.95 4.84 -9.17
CA LEU A 241 -13.52 6.09 -8.54
C LEU A 241 -12.11 5.91 -7.97
N HIS A 242 -11.30 6.96 -8.05
CA HIS A 242 -10.02 7.03 -7.37
C HIS A 242 -10.23 7.46 -5.91
N ASP A 243 -9.31 7.07 -5.03
CA ASP A 243 -9.24 7.63 -3.68
C ASP A 243 -9.18 9.15 -3.75
N LEU A 244 -10.07 9.81 -3.01
CA LEU A 244 -10.08 11.26 -2.89
C LEU A 244 -9.42 11.64 -1.57
N ILE A 245 -8.29 12.35 -1.66
CA ILE A 245 -7.63 12.91 -0.48
C ILE A 245 -7.84 14.41 -0.43
N SER A 246 -8.36 14.89 0.70
CA SER A 246 -8.40 16.32 1.02
C SER A 246 -7.37 16.65 2.11
N SER A 247 -6.55 17.66 1.83
CA SER A 247 -5.81 18.42 2.84
C SER A 247 -6.38 19.83 2.87
N ASP A 248 -6.44 20.46 4.06
CA ASP A 248 -6.83 21.88 4.12
C ASP A 248 -5.73 22.71 3.47
N ARG A 249 -6.00 23.19 2.25
CA ARG A 249 -5.05 23.96 1.44
C ARG A 249 -4.70 25.32 2.03
N ARG A 250 -5.46 25.81 3.04
CA ARG A 250 -5.26 27.14 3.65
C ARG A 250 -4.22 27.13 4.78
N ASN A 251 -3.90 25.96 5.34
CA ASN A 251 -2.83 25.81 6.32
C ASN A 251 -2.04 24.51 6.05
N PRO A 252 -1.10 24.52 5.08
CA PRO A 252 -0.40 23.33 4.62
C PRO A 252 0.63 22.77 5.62
N GLN A 253 0.80 23.38 6.80
CA GLN A 253 1.76 22.93 7.83
C GLN A 253 1.37 21.60 8.47
N PHE A 254 0.11 21.17 8.34
CA PHE A 254 -0.33 19.81 8.65
C PHE A 254 -0.46 19.04 7.35
N ALA A 255 0.58 18.29 6.99
CA ALA A 255 0.52 17.37 5.86
C ALA A 255 -0.47 16.24 6.15
N ARG A 256 -1.75 16.44 5.81
CA ARG A 256 -2.64 15.33 5.47
C ARG A 256 -2.21 14.84 4.08
N ARG A 257 -1.19 13.98 4.03
CA ARG A 257 -0.75 13.28 2.81
C ARG A 257 -0.97 11.77 2.97
N SER A 258 -1.61 11.20 1.94
CA SER A 258 -1.95 9.80 1.57
C SER A 258 -0.72 8.90 1.38
N ALA A 259 -0.70 7.56 1.20
CA ALA A 259 -1.56 6.35 1.14
C ALA A 259 -0.53 5.14 1.09
N PRO A 260 -0.85 3.82 1.02
CA PRO A 260 -2.02 3.02 1.38
C PRO A 260 -1.78 2.18 2.65
N ILE A 261 -2.83 1.87 3.42
CA ILE A 261 -2.82 0.71 4.33
C ILE A 261 -4.16 -0.01 4.22
N VAL A 262 -4.48 -0.49 3.03
CA VAL A 262 -5.48 -1.56 2.87
C VAL A 262 -4.94 -2.49 1.80
N ASN A 263 -4.38 -3.63 2.22
CA ASN A 263 -4.41 -4.81 1.37
C ASN A 263 -5.79 -5.40 1.63
N SER A 264 -6.69 -5.24 0.66
CA SER A 264 -7.79 -6.19 0.44
C SER A 264 -7.31 -7.26 -0.52
#